data_AF-A0AAV2H7D8-F1
#
_entry.id   AF-A0AAV2H7D8-F1
#
_cell.length_a   1.000
_cell.length_b   1.000
_cell.length_c   1.000
_cell.angle_alpha   90.00
_cell.angle_beta   90.00
_cell.angle_gamma   90.00
#
_symmetry.space_group_name_H-M   'P 1'
#
loop_
_entity.id
_entity.type
_entity.pdbx_description
1 polymer ?
#
loop_
_entity_poly.entity_id
_entity_poly.type
_entity_poly.pdbx_seq_one_letter_code
_entity_poly.pdbx_strand_id
1 'polypeptide(L)' 'MVHKSGIKELSPTTDHNLVVSLMHLMDANMEEFHSDEKITQLDEREIVMWLECIFLFSFTWSIAATCDQSG' A
#
# COMPACT_ATOMS: atom_id res chain seq x y z
N MET A 1 13.36 -13.65 10.58
CA MET A 1 12.88 -13.80 11.98
C MET A 1 11.37 -14.04 11.93
N VAL A 2 10.77 -14.77 12.87
CA VAL A 2 9.33 -15.09 12.82
C VAL A 2 8.55 -14.03 13.61
N HIS A 3 7.62 -13.33 12.95
CA HIS A 3 6.72 -12.38 13.62
C HIS A 3 5.67 -13.14 14.45
N LYS A 4 5.05 -12.48 15.44
CA LYS A 4 4.04 -13.10 16.34
C LYS A 4 2.81 -13.66 15.60
N SER A 5 2.59 -13.23 14.36
CA SER A 5 1.54 -13.71 13.44
C SER A 5 1.96 -14.92 12.57
N GLY A 6 3.18 -15.44 12.73
CA GLY A 6 3.66 -16.66 12.05
C GLY A 6 4.38 -16.43 10.72
N ILE A 7 4.52 -15.19 10.28
CA ILE A 7 5.16 -14.79 9.01
C ILE A 7 6.68 -14.73 9.19
N LYS A 8 7.44 -15.28 8.24
CA LYS A 8 8.90 -15.19 8.22
C LYS A 8 9.32 -13.95 7.46
N GLU A 9 9.82 -12.96 8.20
CA GLU A 9 10.33 -11.75 7.60
C GLU A 9 11.82 -11.87 7.23
N LEU A 10 12.19 -11.36 6.05
CA LEU A 10 13.55 -11.22 5.55
C LEU A 10 14.38 -10.25 6.40
N SER A 11 13.73 -9.21 6.93
CA SER A 11 14.31 -8.15 7.75
C SER A 11 13.39 -7.91 8.95
N PRO A 12 13.92 -7.67 10.17
CA PRO A 12 13.09 -7.29 11.32
C PRO A 12 12.41 -5.95 11.03
N THR A 13 11.12 -6.00 10.69
CA THR A 13 10.32 -4.83 10.34
C THR A 13 9.33 -4.58 11.48
N THR A 14 9.19 -3.33 11.92
CA THR A 14 8.17 -2.99 12.93
C THR A 14 6.87 -2.56 12.25
N ASP A 15 5.74 -2.67 12.96
CA ASP A 15 4.45 -2.13 12.49
C ASP A 15 4.58 -0.66 12.03
N HIS A 16 5.40 0.14 12.71
CA HIS A 16 5.68 1.51 12.33
C HIS A 16 6.34 1.61 10.94
N ASN A 17 7.32 0.75 10.65
CA ASN A 17 7.98 0.72 9.35
C ASN A 17 7.03 0.29 8.23
N LEU A 18 6.15 -0.69 8.50
CA LEU A 18 5.13 -1.14 7.54
C LEU A 18 4.14 -0.01 7.22
N VAL A 19 3.66 0.71 8.25
CA VAL A 19 2.74 1.84 8.05
C VAL A 19 3.41 2.97 7.29
N VAL A 20 4.66 3.30 7.59
CA VAL A 20 5.43 4.32 6.84
C VAL A 20 5.62 3.91 5.38
N SER A 21 5.99 2.66 5.12
CA SER A 21 6.14 2.14 3.75
C SER A 21 4.82 2.15 2.99
N LEU A 22 3.72 1.80 3.65
CA LEU A 22 2.37 1.86 3.09
C LEU A 22 2.00 3.30 2.70
N MET A 23 2.20 4.26 3.61
CA MET A 23 1.87 5.66 3.36
C MET A 23 2.69 6.23 2.20
N HIS A 24 4.00 5.96 2.13
CA HIS A 24 4.83 6.41 1.00
C HIS A 24 4.39 5.82 -0.35
N LEU A 25 4.00 4.54 -0.38
CA LEU A 25 3.49 3.92 -1.61
C LEU A 25 2.13 4.48 -2.02
N MET A 26 1.24 4.73 -1.06
CA MET A 26 -0.03 5.36 -1.33
C MET A 26 0.18 6.77 -1.89
N ASP A 27 1.03 7.59 -1.28
CA ASP A 27 1.33 8.95 -1.74
C ASP A 27 1.90 8.95 -3.17
N ALA A 28 2.84 8.05 -3.48
CA ALA A 28 3.40 7.92 -4.83
C ALA A 28 2.35 7.54 -5.88
N ASN A 29 1.41 6.67 -5.52
CA ASN A 29 0.34 6.22 -6.43
C ASN A 29 -0.84 7.21 -6.51
N MET A 30 -0.95 8.14 -5.55
CA MET A 30 -2.01 9.15 -5.51
C MET A 30 -1.63 10.47 -6.21
N GLU A 31 -0.42 10.58 -6.78
CA GLU A 31 0.06 11.81 -7.43
C GLU A 31 -0.95 12.39 -8.45
N GLU A 32 -1.67 11.53 -9.19
CA GLU A 32 -2.67 11.94 -10.17
C GLU A 32 -3.93 12.56 -9.55
N PHE A 33 -4.23 12.27 -8.27
CA PHE A 33 -5.34 12.86 -7.51
C PHE A 33 -4.99 14.23 -6.90
N HIS A 34 -3.75 14.69 -7.01
CA HIS A 34 -3.43 16.06 -6.58
C HIS A 34 -3.91 17.12 -7.59
N SER A 35 -4.41 16.70 -8.75
CA SER A 35 -4.97 17.59 -9.77
C SER A 35 -6.50 17.58 -9.73
N ASP A 36 -7.09 18.68 -9.27
CA ASP A 36 -8.55 18.88 -9.24
C ASP A 36 -9.21 18.72 -10.62
N GLU A 37 -8.50 19.05 -11.70
CA GLU A 37 -8.98 18.89 -13.08
C GLU A 37 -9.17 17.43 -13.50
N LYS A 38 -8.36 16.50 -12.95
CA LYS A 38 -8.48 15.07 -13.25
C LYS A 38 -9.58 14.42 -12.41
N ILE A 39 -9.70 14.80 -11.14
CA ILE A 39 -10.72 14.25 -10.24
C ILE A 39 -12.13 14.60 -10.75
N THR A 40 -12.32 15.84 -11.21
CA THR A 40 -13.64 16.31 -11.68
C THR A 40 -14.11 15.66 -12.99
N GLN A 41 -13.24 14.91 -13.68
CA GLN A 41 -13.57 14.15 -14.89
C GLN A 41 -13.95 12.69 -14.61
N LEU A 42 -13.74 12.21 -13.39
CA LEU A 42 -14.00 10.83 -12.98
C LEU A 42 -15.35 10.72 -12.28
N ASP A 43 -16.05 9.60 -12.50
CA ASP A 43 -17.25 9.28 -11.71
C ASP A 43 -16.86 8.89 -10.28
N GLU A 44 -17.78 9.09 -9.32
CA GLU A 44 -17.55 8.74 -7.91
C GLU A 44 -17.17 7.26 -7.75
N ARG A 45 -17.75 6.37 -8.55
CA ARG A 45 -17.42 4.94 -8.54
C ARG A 45 -16.00 4.66 -9.02
N GLU A 46 -15.53 5.42 -10.01
CA GLU A 46 -14.18 5.27 -10.55
C GLU A 46 -13.14 5.73 -9.53
N ILE A 47 -13.43 6.83 -8.82
CA ILE A 47 -12.61 7.34 -7.72
C ILE A 47 -12.50 6.30 -6.60
N VAL A 48 -13.64 5.73 -6.16
CA VAL A 48 -13.65 4.68 -5.13
C VAL A 48 -12.86 3.46 -5.59
N MET A 49 -13.08 2.98 -6.82
CA MET A 49 -12.37 1.84 -7.35
C MET A 49 -10.85 2.06 -7.39
N TRP A 50 -10.40 3.25 -7.82
CA TRP A 50 -8.98 3.58 -7.82
C TRP A 50 -8.39 3.61 -6.41
N LEU A 51 -9.07 4.23 -5.44
CA LEU A 51 -8.61 4.26 -4.05
C LEU A 51 -8.47 2.84 -3.47
N GLU A 52 -9.45 1.96 -3.73
CA GLU A 52 -9.38 0.55 -3.34
C GLU A 52 -8.19 -0.16 -3.99
N CYS A 53 -7.96 0.05 -5.30
CA CYS A 53 -6.82 -0.52 -6.00
C CYS A 53 -5.47 -0.02 -5.45
N ILE A 54 -5.33 1.29 -5.21
CA ILE A 54 -4.12 1.89 -4.65
C ILE A 54 -3.84 1.36 -3.25
N PHE A 55 -4.87 1.27 -2.42
CA PHE A 55 -4.77 0.72 -1.08
C PHE A 55 -4.32 -0.75 -1.11
N LEU A 56 -4.99 -1.60 -1.89
CA LEU A 56 -4.66 -3.02 -1.98
C LEU A 56 -3.24 -3.25 -2.53
N PHE A 57 -2.85 -2.49 -3.55
CA PHE A 57 -1.50 -2.55 -4.11
C PHE A 57 -0.45 -2.16 -3.05
N SER A 58 -0.61 -0.99 -2.43
CA SER A 58 0.33 -0.46 -1.46
C SER A 58 0.41 -1.32 -0.20
N PHE A 59 -0.70 -1.89 0.25
CA PHE A 59 -0.76 -2.83 1.37
C PHE A 59 -0.02 -4.13 1.07
N THR A 60 -0.27 -4.70 -0.11
CA THR A 60 0.42 -5.92 -0.55
C THR A 60 1.92 -5.69 -0.61
N TRP A 61 2.37 -4.56 -1.18
CA TRP A 61 3.80 -4.28 -1.31
C TRP A 61 4.48 -3.79 -0.04
N SER A 62 3.75 -3.22 0.92
CA SER A 62 4.30 -2.90 2.24
C SER A 62 4.58 -4.16 3.07
N ILE A 63 3.72 -5.18 2.97
CA ILE A 63 3.79 -6.39 3.81
C ILE A 63 4.47 -7.56 3.10
N ALA A 64 4.14 -7.83 1.84
CA ALA A 64 4.71 -8.96 1.10
C ALA A 64 6.20 -8.75 0.77
N ALA A 65 6.67 -7.49 0.71
CA ALA A 65 8.10 -7.20 0.55
C ALA A 65 8.94 -7.68 1.74
N THR A 66 8.33 -7.88 2.92
CA THR A 66 9.04 -8.41 4.07
C THR A 66 8.97 -9.94 4.13
N CYS A 67 8.03 -10.59 3.45
CA CYS A 67 7.83 -12.04 3.52
C CYS A 67 8.86 -12.83 2.69
N ASP A 68 9.28 -14.01 3.17
CA ASP A 68 10.08 -14.94 2.37
C ASP A 68 9.23 -15.65 1.29
N GLN A 69 9.84 -16.30 0.30
CA GLN A 69 9.15 -16.90 -0.84
C GLN A 69 8.13 -18.02 -0.48
N SER A 70 8.10 -18.43 0.79
CA SER A 70 7.18 -19.41 1.36
C SER A 70 6.01 -18.78 2.12
N GLY A 71 6.02 -17.45 2.34
CA GLY A 71 5.08 -16.75 3.23
C GLY A 71 5.55 -16.70 4.69
#